data_AF-A0A6N4WV31-F1
#
_entry.id   AF-A0A6N4WV31-F1
#
_cell.length_a   1.000
_cell.length_b   1.000
_cell.length_c   1.000
_cell.angle_alpha   90.00
_cell.angle_beta   90.00
_cell.angle_gamma   90.00
#
_symmetry.space_group_name_H-M   'P 1'
#
loop_
_entity.id
_entity.type
_entity.pdbx_description
1 polymer ?
#
loop_
_entity_poly.entity_id
_entity_poly.type
_entity_poly.pdbx_seq_one_letter_code
_entity_poly.pdbx_strand_id
1 'polypeptide(L)'
;MTTGAVRIVLVLSTFRLTAPEGKYRMKTKSKMNPMLMKVILISVVIHIAAAFVAGVITIATIVIQEEAQFEEAPAIEVEEPPKEVKVNIRPQPAPQNAPLRNLRMKQIGNIQVANVDVDLPSMGESFTVSAGLGGVGGGSLLGGTRGSIGMGMSNVNIFGIQSRAERFLFLIDASKEMLEDKKGGLNSYRAIKDEITSMVSHLSAGTLFNVGFYNNGKVALFKPQPVSAGVEVTDELVRWVSPINTDPSKLGIAGASKLPLRALPEHPAHQSMKGYSWGGGSENAYLTQVALEQSVDAVFFITGSHGGFQRIAKPHTPEEKAKWAKVTASKEHQAIVQARKAEQVVMKQKVASKLAQLNKQRAAKGLPPKIIHGDAVSELGLKWTTKAPPRMTPSFLEVGDVKKYFKELSAVLYEDRGGQAPSVNVVLFLAGDEKLKEGHEASLKDYVRFFSGKHRVIRGLNEIQSARSAAVTVN
;
A
#
# COMPACT_ATOMS: atom_id res chain seq x y z
N MET A 1 20.20 -75.96 -27.51
CA MET A 1 21.55 -76.54 -27.30
C MET A 1 22.53 -75.47 -27.75
N THR A 2 23.39 -74.85 -26.94
CA THR A 2 24.06 -75.23 -25.70
C THR A 2 24.49 -73.95 -24.97
N THR A 3 24.54 -74.07 -23.65
CA THR A 3 24.84 -73.10 -22.60
C THR A 3 26.31 -72.65 -22.59
N GLY A 4 26.59 -71.44 -22.08
CA GLY A 4 27.95 -70.96 -21.81
C GLY A 4 27.96 -69.76 -20.86
N ALA A 5 27.86 -70.02 -19.56
CA ALA A 5 28.21 -69.08 -18.50
C ALA A 5 29.73 -69.13 -18.24
N VAL A 6 30.32 -68.07 -17.64
CA VAL A 6 31.24 -68.16 -16.48
C VAL A 6 31.89 -66.80 -16.11
N ARG A 7 31.65 -66.41 -14.84
CA ARG A 7 32.46 -65.73 -13.80
C ARG A 7 32.99 -64.30 -13.97
N ILE A 8 32.36 -63.42 -13.17
CA ILE A 8 32.91 -62.21 -12.56
C ILE A 8 33.80 -62.61 -11.37
N VAL A 9 35.02 -62.10 -11.30
CA VAL A 9 35.91 -62.21 -10.13
C VAL A 9 35.94 -60.87 -9.39
N LEU A 10 35.58 -60.95 -8.11
CA LEU A 10 35.59 -59.89 -7.12
C LEU A 10 36.96 -59.91 -6.40
N VAL A 11 37.65 -58.77 -6.28
CA VAL A 11 38.82 -58.65 -5.39
C VAL A 11 38.55 -57.52 -4.40
N LEU A 12 38.30 -57.91 -3.14
CA LEU A 12 38.43 -57.07 -1.96
C LEU A 12 39.92 -56.76 -1.73
N SER A 13 40.25 -55.52 -1.38
CA SER A 13 41.42 -55.26 -0.55
C SER A 13 41.14 -54.14 0.45
N THR A 14 41.51 -54.43 1.68
CA THR A 14 41.22 -53.75 2.94
C THR A 14 42.22 -52.63 3.27
N PHE A 15 41.72 -51.66 4.04
CA PHE A 15 42.39 -50.52 4.68
C PHE A 15 43.71 -50.81 5.42
N ARG A 16 44.62 -49.81 5.41
CA ARG A 16 45.38 -49.38 6.61
C ARG A 16 45.79 -47.89 6.53
N LEU A 17 45.53 -47.18 7.63
CA LEU A 17 45.83 -45.76 7.89
C LEU A 17 47.29 -45.53 8.27
N THR A 18 47.90 -44.45 7.77
CA THR A 18 48.98 -43.70 8.46
C THR A 18 48.94 -42.24 8.02
N ALA A 19 48.80 -41.32 8.98
CA ALA A 19 48.91 -39.87 8.79
C ALA A 19 50.37 -39.40 8.93
N PRO A 20 50.72 -38.21 8.39
CA PRO A 20 51.75 -37.41 9.04
C PRO A 20 51.30 -35.97 9.32
N GLU A 21 51.67 -35.49 10.52
CA GLU A 21 51.60 -34.09 10.91
C GLU A 21 52.60 -33.24 10.12
N GLY A 22 52.19 -32.01 9.75
CA GLY A 22 53.09 -31.04 9.11
C GLY A 22 52.51 -29.63 9.10
N LYS A 23 53.05 -28.77 9.99
CA LYS A 23 52.74 -27.34 10.13
C LYS A 23 53.08 -26.56 8.85
N TYR A 24 52.15 -25.76 8.30
CA TYR A 24 52.46 -24.77 7.26
C TYR A 24 52.20 -23.32 7.73
N ARG A 25 53.30 -22.58 7.86
CA ARG A 25 53.39 -21.12 8.03
C ARG A 25 53.00 -20.44 6.71
N MET A 26 52.03 -19.52 6.74
CA MET A 26 51.75 -18.64 5.60
C MET A 26 52.86 -17.58 5.44
N LYS A 27 53.48 -17.52 4.26
CA LYS A 27 54.26 -16.36 3.79
C LYS A 27 53.50 -15.70 2.65
N THR A 28 53.15 -14.43 2.84
CA THR A 28 52.55 -13.54 1.83
C THR A 28 53.60 -13.04 0.84
N LYS A 29 53.30 -13.16 -0.46
CA LYS A 29 53.70 -12.22 -1.52
C LYS A 29 52.89 -12.54 -2.78
N SER A 30 51.74 -11.87 -2.93
CA SER A 30 50.94 -11.92 -4.17
C SER A 30 51.60 -11.01 -5.21
N LYS A 31 52.17 -11.61 -6.26
CA LYS A 31 52.46 -10.88 -7.50
C LYS A 31 51.12 -10.76 -8.24
N MET A 32 50.53 -9.57 -8.28
CA MET A 32 49.29 -9.34 -9.02
C MET A 32 49.49 -9.64 -10.51
N ASN A 33 48.53 -10.39 -11.06
CA ASN A 33 48.51 -10.80 -12.46
C ASN A 33 48.41 -9.55 -13.35
N PRO A 34 49.27 -9.35 -14.37
CA PRO A 34 49.30 -8.13 -15.19
C PRO A 34 47.98 -7.85 -15.91
N MET A 35 47.14 -8.87 -16.12
CA MET A 35 45.80 -8.74 -16.69
C MET A 35 44.83 -8.03 -15.71
N LEU A 36 44.92 -8.32 -14.41
CA LEU A 36 44.06 -7.72 -13.38
C LEU A 36 44.38 -6.23 -13.20
N MET A 37 45.67 -5.87 -13.29
CA MET A 37 46.11 -4.47 -13.19
C MET A 37 45.59 -3.63 -14.38
N LYS A 38 45.56 -4.19 -15.59
CA LYS A 38 45.00 -3.51 -16.77
C LYS A 38 43.50 -3.25 -16.62
N VAL A 39 42.73 -4.22 -16.09
CA VAL A 39 41.29 -4.07 -15.87
C VAL A 39 41.00 -3.01 -14.81
N ILE A 40 41.75 -3.01 -13.70
CA ILE A 40 41.62 -1.99 -12.65
C ILE A 40 41.95 -0.59 -13.21
N LEU A 41 43.02 -0.47 -14.02
CA LEU A 41 43.41 0.80 -14.62
C LEU A 41 42.31 1.34 -15.56
N ILE A 42 41.76 0.50 -16.44
CA ILE A 42 40.67 0.88 -17.36
C ILE A 42 39.42 1.29 -16.56
N SER A 43 39.08 0.54 -15.51
CA SER A 43 37.93 0.88 -14.65
C SER A 43 38.10 2.24 -13.98
N VAL A 44 39.29 2.56 -13.48
CA VAL A 44 39.58 3.85 -12.84
C VAL A 44 39.47 4.99 -13.86
N VAL A 45 40.01 4.81 -15.07
CA VAL A 45 39.91 5.82 -16.14
C VAL A 45 38.45 6.10 -16.53
N ILE A 46 37.62 5.07 -16.64
CA ILE A 46 36.19 5.22 -16.95
C ILE A 46 35.47 6.01 -15.86
N HIS A 47 35.76 5.75 -14.58
CA HIS A 47 35.11 6.46 -13.48
C HIS A 47 35.53 7.94 -13.42
N ILE A 48 36.80 8.25 -13.71
CA ILE A 48 37.28 9.63 -13.78
C ILE A 48 36.62 10.37 -14.93
N ALA A 49 36.50 9.75 -16.11
CA ALA A 49 35.81 10.35 -17.26
C ALA A 49 34.32 10.60 -16.96
N ALA A 50 33.63 9.64 -16.33
CA ALA A 50 32.23 9.80 -15.94
C ALA A 50 32.03 10.94 -14.91
N ALA A 51 32.92 11.05 -13.92
CA ALA A 51 32.89 12.13 -12.94
C ALA A 51 33.13 13.50 -13.59
N PHE A 52 34.02 13.58 -14.58
CA PHE A 52 34.29 14.81 -15.33
C PHE A 52 33.07 15.25 -16.15
N VAL A 53 32.45 14.33 -16.89
CA VAL A 53 31.23 14.62 -17.67
C VAL A 53 30.09 15.09 -16.76
N ALA A 54 29.88 14.42 -15.62
CA ALA A 54 28.87 14.83 -14.64
C ALA A 54 29.15 16.22 -14.05
N GLY A 55 30.42 16.53 -13.76
CA GLY A 55 30.83 17.85 -13.29
C GLY A 55 30.57 18.96 -14.29
N VAL A 56 30.89 18.73 -15.58
CA VAL A 56 30.64 19.71 -16.66
C VAL A 56 29.14 19.95 -16.86
N ILE A 57 28.31 18.90 -16.85
CA ILE A 57 26.85 19.04 -16.97
C ILE A 57 26.30 19.86 -15.80
N THR A 58 26.75 19.58 -14.58
CA THR A 58 26.26 20.27 -13.38
C THR A 58 26.61 21.76 -13.41
N ILE A 59 27.83 22.12 -13.85
CA ILE A 59 28.23 23.52 -14.00
C ILE A 59 27.42 24.20 -15.12
N ALA A 60 27.23 23.53 -16.26
CA ALA A 60 26.44 24.08 -17.37
C ALA A 60 24.99 24.38 -16.95
N THR A 61 24.36 23.51 -16.16
CA THR A 61 22.98 23.73 -15.67
C THR A 61 22.86 24.85 -14.64
N ILE A 62 23.95 25.20 -13.95
CA ILE A 62 23.95 26.26 -12.94
C ILE A 62 24.28 27.62 -13.58
N VAL A 63 25.15 27.65 -14.59
CA VAL A 63 25.62 28.89 -15.24
C VAL A 63 24.71 29.31 -16.39
N ILE A 64 24.10 28.36 -17.11
CA ILE A 64 23.14 28.63 -18.19
C ILE A 64 21.73 28.51 -17.60
N GLN A 65 21.37 29.44 -16.71
CA GLN A 65 19.95 29.73 -16.50
C GLN A 65 19.56 30.71 -17.60
N GLU A 66 18.82 30.24 -18.60
CA GLU A 66 18.10 31.16 -19.49
C GLU A 66 17.16 31.96 -18.58
N GLU A 67 17.38 33.28 -18.49
CA GLU A 67 16.44 34.17 -17.83
C GLU A 67 15.06 33.91 -18.42
N ALA A 68 14.11 33.54 -17.57
CA ALA A 68 12.74 33.29 -17.97
C ALA A 68 12.20 34.58 -18.61
N GLN A 69 12.20 34.63 -19.94
CA GLN A 69 11.61 35.70 -20.70
C GLN A 69 10.10 35.58 -20.49
N PHE A 70 9.59 36.45 -19.62
CA PHE A 70 8.20 36.52 -19.24
C PHE A 70 7.41 36.96 -20.48
N GLU A 71 6.75 36.03 -21.17
CA GLU A 71 5.67 36.40 -22.10
C GLU A 71 4.54 36.99 -21.25
N GLU A 72 4.38 38.31 -21.32
CA GLU A 72 3.23 39.00 -20.75
C GLU A 72 1.94 38.33 -21.24
N ALA A 73 1.09 37.95 -20.29
CA ALA A 73 -0.23 37.41 -20.59
C ALA A 73 -0.98 38.39 -21.51
N PRO A 74 -1.70 37.90 -22.53
CA PRO A 74 -2.47 38.78 -23.41
C PRO A 74 -3.39 39.65 -22.55
N ALA A 75 -3.38 40.96 -22.84
CA ALA A 75 -4.18 41.95 -22.13
C ALA A 75 -5.64 41.48 -22.06
N ILE A 76 -6.14 41.34 -20.84
CA ILE A 76 -7.54 41.02 -20.57
C ILE A 76 -8.36 42.17 -21.16
N GLU A 77 -9.15 41.87 -22.20
CA GLU A 77 -10.14 42.79 -22.73
C GLU A 77 -11.17 43.02 -21.61
N VAL A 78 -11.16 44.24 -21.07
CA VAL A 78 -12.10 44.65 -20.02
C VAL A 78 -13.48 44.75 -20.67
N GLU A 79 -14.33 43.75 -20.47
CA GLU A 79 -15.76 43.90 -20.76
C GLU A 79 -16.30 45.06 -19.92
N GLU A 80 -16.84 46.08 -20.59
CA GLU A 80 -17.52 47.19 -19.93
C GLU A 80 -18.66 46.65 -19.06
N PRO A 81 -18.76 47.07 -17.79
CA PRO A 81 -19.88 46.66 -16.95
C PRO A 81 -21.20 47.11 -17.57
N PRO A 82 -22.28 46.30 -17.48
CA PRO A 82 -23.57 46.66 -18.04
C PRO A 82 -24.07 47.98 -17.42
N LYS A 83 -24.59 48.87 -18.28
CA LYS A 83 -25.10 50.19 -17.88
C LYS A 83 -26.06 50.09 -16.69
N GLU A 84 -25.80 50.90 -15.68
CA GLU A 84 -26.65 51.06 -14.50
C GLU A 84 -28.10 51.41 -14.90
N VAL A 85 -29.03 50.53 -14.56
CA VAL A 85 -30.47 50.75 -14.70
C VAL A 85 -30.92 51.65 -13.56
N LYS A 86 -31.27 52.91 -13.87
CA LYS A 86 -31.84 53.86 -12.90
C LYS A 86 -33.23 53.41 -12.48
N VAL A 87 -33.35 52.81 -11.30
CA VAL A 87 -34.62 52.52 -10.65
C VAL A 87 -35.17 53.82 -10.03
N ASN A 88 -36.26 54.35 -10.61
CA ASN A 88 -37.01 55.45 -10.00
C ASN A 88 -37.86 54.90 -8.84
N ILE A 89 -37.36 55.03 -7.61
CA ILE A 89 -38.13 54.75 -6.40
C ILE A 89 -38.98 55.99 -6.10
N ARG A 90 -40.31 55.87 -6.25
CA ARG A 90 -41.25 56.89 -5.76
C ARG A 90 -41.22 56.89 -4.22
N PRO A 91 -41.01 58.03 -3.56
CA PRO A 91 -41.02 58.08 -2.09
C PRO A 91 -42.43 57.83 -1.55
N GLN A 92 -42.51 56.95 -0.56
CA GLN A 92 -43.70 56.65 0.21
C GLN A 92 -43.90 57.75 1.27
N PRO A 93 -45.12 58.30 1.46
CA PRO A 93 -45.35 59.37 2.44
C PRO A 93 -45.17 58.87 3.88
N ALA A 94 -44.65 59.77 4.73
CA ALA A 94 -44.27 59.51 6.11
C ALA A 94 -45.46 59.07 7.01
N PRO A 95 -45.23 58.18 7.99
CA PRO A 95 -46.28 57.72 8.90
C PRO A 95 -46.69 58.81 9.90
N GLN A 96 -48.00 59.06 9.99
CA GLN A 96 -48.60 59.88 11.04
C GLN A 96 -48.68 59.10 12.36
N ASN A 97 -48.30 59.77 13.44
CA ASN A 97 -48.37 59.27 14.81
C ASN A 97 -49.83 59.01 15.24
N ALA A 98 -50.13 57.78 15.66
CA ALA A 98 -51.35 57.44 16.38
C ALA A 98 -51.01 56.88 17.77
N PRO A 99 -51.78 57.21 18.83
CA PRO A 99 -51.41 56.91 20.21
C PRO A 99 -51.57 55.43 20.55
N LEU A 100 -50.62 54.93 21.35
CA LEU A 100 -50.54 53.56 21.87
C LEU A 100 -51.82 53.22 22.66
N ARG A 101 -52.56 52.22 22.19
CA ARG A 101 -53.66 51.57 22.93
C ARG A 101 -53.33 50.10 23.13
N ASN A 102 -53.45 49.68 24.39
CA ASN A 102 -53.08 48.39 24.97
C ASN A 102 -53.23 47.17 24.04
N LEU A 103 -52.12 46.46 23.83
CA LEU A 103 -52.07 45.18 23.16
C LEU A 103 -52.77 44.10 24.01
N ARG A 104 -53.93 43.63 23.56
CA ARG A 104 -54.47 42.31 23.92
C ARG A 104 -54.22 41.38 22.73
N MET A 105 -53.35 40.38 22.93
CA MET A 105 -53.16 39.30 21.97
C MET A 105 -54.49 38.57 21.76
N LYS A 106 -54.98 38.54 20.52
CA LYS A 106 -56.05 37.64 20.08
C LYS A 106 -55.58 36.85 18.88
N GLN A 107 -55.89 35.57 18.95
CA GLN A 107 -55.38 34.43 18.19
C GLN A 107 -55.83 34.42 16.72
N ILE A 108 -54.84 34.10 15.87
CA ILE A 108 -54.81 33.44 14.54
C ILE A 108 -56.15 33.33 13.76
N GLY A 109 -56.12 33.81 12.51
CA GLY A 109 -57.08 33.46 11.46
C GLY A 109 -56.52 33.79 10.07
N ASN A 110 -56.55 32.79 9.18
CA ASN A 110 -56.09 32.71 7.79
C ASN A 110 -56.04 34.04 7.00
N ILE A 111 -54.85 34.37 6.49
CA ILE A 111 -54.68 35.30 5.37
C ILE A 111 -54.69 34.45 4.09
N GLN A 112 -55.75 34.59 3.28
CA GLN A 112 -55.69 34.19 1.88
C GLN A 112 -54.89 35.23 1.10
N VAL A 113 -53.80 34.79 0.47
CA VAL A 113 -53.05 35.59 -0.50
C VAL A 113 -53.61 35.27 -1.88
N ALA A 114 -54.00 36.32 -2.60
CA ALA A 114 -54.52 36.23 -3.96
C ALA A 114 -53.47 35.62 -4.91
N ASN A 115 -53.93 34.71 -5.77
CA ASN A 115 -53.15 34.14 -6.87
C ASN A 115 -52.54 35.26 -7.73
N VAL A 116 -51.22 35.38 -7.67
CA VAL A 116 -50.43 35.99 -8.73
C VAL A 116 -49.84 34.84 -9.52
N ASP A 117 -50.32 34.69 -10.76
CA ASP A 117 -49.82 33.69 -11.71
C ASP A 117 -48.45 34.18 -12.20
N VAL A 118 -47.39 33.51 -11.72
CA VAL A 118 -46.02 33.75 -12.16
C VAL A 118 -45.57 32.48 -12.85
N ASP A 119 -45.42 32.57 -14.17
CA ASP A 119 -44.86 31.50 -14.99
C ASP A 119 -43.36 31.41 -14.70
N LEU A 120 -43.00 30.58 -13.73
CA LEU A 120 -41.63 30.27 -13.34
C LEU A 120 -41.22 28.97 -14.05
N PRO A 121 -40.05 28.92 -14.73
CA PRO A 121 -39.53 27.65 -15.24
C PRO A 121 -39.33 26.67 -14.07
N SER A 122 -39.69 25.40 -14.29
CA SER A 122 -39.68 24.37 -13.25
C SER A 122 -38.30 24.22 -12.60
N MET A 123 -38.20 24.67 -11.35
CA MET A 123 -37.07 24.37 -10.46
C MET A 123 -37.18 22.92 -9.99
N GLY A 124 -36.78 22.00 -10.88
CA GLY A 124 -36.57 20.59 -10.60
C GLY A 124 -35.08 20.24 -10.59
N GLU A 125 -34.22 21.07 -9.98
CA GLU A 125 -32.81 20.75 -9.71
C GLU A 125 -32.19 21.81 -8.77
N SER A 126 -32.78 22.00 -7.60
CA SER A 126 -32.20 22.80 -6.52
C SER A 126 -31.35 21.90 -5.62
N PHE A 127 -30.03 22.04 -5.74
CA PHE A 127 -29.03 21.56 -4.78
C PHE A 127 -29.38 22.05 -3.37
N THR A 128 -29.83 21.15 -2.50
CA THR A 128 -29.94 21.38 -1.07
C THR A 128 -28.73 20.76 -0.38
N VAL A 129 -27.71 21.58 -0.12
CA VAL A 129 -26.70 21.27 0.92
C VAL A 129 -27.28 21.77 2.24
N SER A 130 -27.98 20.88 2.94
CA SER A 130 -28.41 21.12 4.32
C SER A 130 -27.63 20.19 5.25
N ALA A 131 -26.61 20.77 5.88
CA ALA A 131 -26.08 20.28 7.14
C ALA A 131 -27.18 20.36 8.21
N GLY A 132 -27.58 19.23 8.78
CA GLY A 132 -28.62 19.21 9.80
C GLY A 132 -28.95 17.81 10.32
N LEU A 133 -28.69 17.61 11.61
CA LEU A 133 -28.91 16.39 12.38
C LEU A 133 -30.28 15.71 12.19
N GLY A 134 -30.24 14.38 12.18
CA GLY A 134 -31.27 13.55 12.82
C GLY A 134 -32.43 13.08 11.93
N GLY A 135 -32.38 11.82 11.49
CA GLY A 135 -33.52 11.16 10.86
C GLY A 135 -33.17 9.80 10.28
N VAL A 136 -33.43 8.74 11.03
CA VAL A 136 -33.37 7.34 10.58
C VAL A 136 -34.46 7.12 9.54
N GLY A 137 -34.10 6.84 8.28
CA GLY A 137 -35.05 6.46 7.23
C GLY A 137 -34.38 6.39 5.86
N GLY A 138 -34.44 5.23 5.21
CA GLY A 138 -33.69 4.87 4.01
C GLY A 138 -33.82 5.82 2.83
N GLY A 139 -32.70 6.01 2.13
CA GLY A 139 -32.61 6.75 0.87
C GLY A 139 -31.20 7.27 0.63
N SER A 140 -30.21 6.38 0.54
CA SER A 140 -28.83 6.76 0.24
C SER A 140 -28.73 7.30 -1.19
N LEU A 141 -28.85 8.62 -1.33
CA LEU A 141 -28.54 9.41 -2.53
C LEU A 141 -27.02 9.49 -2.82
N LEU A 142 -26.25 8.51 -2.33
CA LEU A 142 -24.82 8.30 -2.60
C LEU A 142 -24.53 6.84 -2.99
N GLY A 143 -25.56 6.08 -3.38
CA GLY A 143 -25.44 4.70 -3.81
C GLY A 143 -25.79 4.52 -5.28
N GLY A 144 -24.80 4.57 -6.17
CA GLY A 144 -24.84 3.81 -7.42
C GLY A 144 -24.66 4.55 -8.75
N THR A 145 -24.70 5.88 -8.79
CA THR A 145 -24.52 6.62 -10.05
C THR A 145 -23.10 7.15 -10.18
N ARG A 146 -22.33 6.55 -11.09
CA ARG A 146 -20.98 6.98 -11.48
C ARG A 146 -21.01 8.13 -12.49
N GLY A 147 -21.82 9.16 -12.22
CA GLY A 147 -21.56 10.45 -12.86
C GLY A 147 -20.29 11.02 -12.24
N SER A 148 -19.41 11.65 -13.03
CA SER A 148 -18.37 12.51 -12.46
C SER A 148 -19.09 13.52 -11.59
N ILE A 149 -18.95 13.37 -10.28
CA ILE A 149 -19.48 14.36 -9.40
C ILE A 149 -18.46 15.49 -9.53
N GLY A 150 -18.74 16.47 -10.38
CA GLY A 150 -17.90 17.67 -10.56
C GLY A 150 -17.73 18.52 -9.29
N MET A 151 -17.93 17.93 -8.10
CA MET A 151 -17.76 18.52 -6.78
C MET A 151 -16.29 18.71 -6.39
N GLY A 152 -15.32 18.01 -6.99
CA GLY A 152 -13.90 18.38 -6.83
C GLY A 152 -12.89 17.26 -7.06
N MET A 153 -11.90 17.52 -7.91
CA MET A 153 -10.70 16.70 -8.04
C MET A 153 -9.58 17.25 -7.16
N SER A 154 -8.81 16.35 -6.53
CA SER A 154 -7.56 16.74 -5.84
C SER A 154 -6.34 16.22 -6.59
N ASN A 155 -5.27 17.00 -6.54
CA ASN A 155 -3.93 16.56 -6.88
C ASN A 155 -3.24 16.13 -5.59
N VAL A 156 -2.77 14.89 -5.53
CA VAL A 156 -1.99 14.38 -4.40
C VAL A 156 -0.58 14.09 -4.87
N ASN A 157 0.40 14.40 -4.01
CA ASN A 157 1.76 13.89 -4.11
C ASN A 157 1.98 12.98 -2.91
N ILE A 158 2.36 11.73 -3.15
CA ILE A 158 2.66 10.78 -2.09
C ILE A 158 4.02 10.18 -2.39
N PHE A 159 4.99 10.58 -1.59
CA PHE A 159 6.39 10.16 -1.74
C PHE A 159 6.93 10.33 -3.17
N GLY A 160 6.56 11.43 -3.85
CA GLY A 160 6.98 11.73 -5.22
C GLY A 160 6.08 11.13 -6.31
N ILE A 161 5.05 10.35 -5.96
CA ILE A 161 4.03 9.93 -6.91
C ILE A 161 2.91 10.97 -6.96
N GLN A 162 2.86 11.70 -8.07
CA GLN A 162 1.76 12.61 -8.38
C GLN A 162 0.58 11.87 -9.02
N SER A 163 -0.62 12.10 -8.48
CA SER A 163 -1.90 11.58 -9.00
C SER A 163 -3.00 12.63 -8.87
N ARG A 164 -3.92 12.66 -9.83
CA ARG A 164 -5.12 13.51 -9.82
C ARG A 164 -6.36 12.62 -9.89
N ALA A 165 -7.30 12.78 -8.98
CA ALA A 165 -8.52 11.99 -8.95
C ALA A 165 -9.63 12.65 -8.11
N GLU A 166 -10.87 12.19 -8.30
CA GLU A 166 -12.03 12.54 -7.46
C GLU A 166 -12.15 11.61 -6.24
N ARG A 167 -11.68 10.36 -6.35
CA ARG A 167 -11.81 9.34 -5.31
C ARG A 167 -10.51 8.59 -5.07
N PHE A 168 -9.99 8.67 -3.84
CA PHE A 168 -8.73 8.03 -3.45
C PHE A 168 -8.92 6.89 -2.44
N LEU A 169 -8.10 5.84 -2.55
CA LEU A 169 -7.92 4.83 -1.51
C LEU A 169 -6.43 4.66 -1.18
N PHE A 170 -6.11 4.72 0.11
CA PHE A 170 -4.77 4.45 0.63
C PHE A 170 -4.79 3.13 1.40
N LEU A 171 -4.02 2.13 0.96
CA LEU A 171 -3.87 0.85 1.65
C LEU A 171 -2.45 0.71 2.19
N ILE A 172 -2.31 0.78 3.51
CA ILE A 172 -1.03 0.81 4.22
C ILE A 172 -0.78 -0.53 4.91
N ASP A 173 0.38 -1.11 4.68
CA ASP A 173 0.84 -2.30 5.39
C ASP A 173 1.14 -1.94 6.86
N ALA A 174 0.49 -2.64 7.79
CA ALA A 174 0.69 -2.55 9.22
C ALA A 174 1.44 -3.77 9.80
N SER A 175 1.97 -4.63 8.95
CA SER A 175 2.76 -5.79 9.34
C SER A 175 4.07 -5.38 10.04
N LYS A 176 4.69 -6.34 10.73
CA LYS A 176 6.00 -6.14 11.37
C LYS A 176 7.10 -5.86 10.34
N GLU A 177 6.89 -6.20 9.07
CA GLU A 177 7.85 -5.95 8.00
C GLU A 177 8.14 -4.46 7.83
N MET A 178 7.13 -3.62 8.00
CA MET A 178 7.24 -2.16 7.94
C MET A 178 8.01 -1.56 9.12
N LEU A 179 8.23 -2.36 10.17
CA LEU A 179 8.77 -1.92 11.46
C LEU A 179 10.14 -2.51 11.75
N GLU A 180 10.76 -3.18 10.78
CA GLU A 180 12.11 -3.71 10.95
C GLU A 180 13.11 -2.57 11.16
N ASP A 181 14.09 -2.77 12.06
CA ASP A 181 15.11 -1.75 12.36
C ASP A 181 15.83 -1.24 11.10
N LYS A 182 16.09 -2.13 10.15
CA LYS A 182 16.77 -1.84 8.88
C LYS A 182 15.96 -0.87 7.98
N LYS A 183 14.64 -0.79 8.21
CA LYS A 183 13.73 0.16 7.59
C LYS A 183 13.49 1.39 8.47
N GLY A 184 14.19 1.56 9.60
CA GLY A 184 14.01 2.68 10.52
C GLY A 184 12.88 2.51 11.55
N GLY A 185 12.30 1.31 11.65
CA GLY A 185 11.38 0.90 12.71
C GLY A 185 10.16 1.82 12.89
N LEU A 186 9.75 2.00 14.14
CA LEU A 186 8.59 2.81 14.51
C LEU A 186 8.70 4.28 14.04
N ASN A 187 9.92 4.81 13.88
CA ASN A 187 10.12 6.19 13.41
C ASN A 187 9.79 6.35 11.93
N SER A 188 10.20 5.41 11.08
CA SER A 188 9.82 5.43 9.66
C SER A 188 8.33 5.18 9.49
N TYR A 189 7.76 4.31 10.32
CA TYR A 189 6.32 4.09 10.30
C TYR A 189 5.53 5.34 10.73
N ARG A 190 6.02 6.09 11.71
CA ARG A 190 5.44 7.39 12.08
C ARG A 190 5.46 8.35 10.88
N ALA A 191 6.57 8.44 10.15
CA ALA A 191 6.65 9.27 8.95
C ALA A 191 5.60 8.87 7.88
N ILE A 192 5.31 7.57 7.72
CA ILE A 192 4.23 7.09 6.83
C ILE A 192 2.86 7.57 7.29
N LYS A 193 2.57 7.42 8.59
CA LYS A 193 1.29 7.88 9.16
C LYS A 193 1.12 9.38 8.99
N ASP A 194 2.16 10.15 9.32
CA ASP A 194 2.16 11.60 9.23
C ASP A 194 1.98 12.09 7.79
N GLU A 195 2.62 11.44 6.80
CA GLU A 195 2.45 11.75 5.38
C GLU A 195 0.99 11.53 4.94
N ILE A 196 0.37 10.41 5.33
CA ILE A 196 -1.00 10.12 4.93
C ILE A 196 -2.01 11.06 5.59
N THR A 197 -1.86 11.34 6.90
CA THR A 197 -2.75 12.29 7.57
C THR A 197 -2.56 13.70 7.05
N SER A 198 -1.33 14.11 6.74
CA SER A 198 -1.05 15.41 6.12
C SER A 198 -1.58 15.51 4.69
N MET A 199 -1.51 14.45 3.90
CA MET A 199 -2.07 14.49 2.54
C MET A 199 -3.60 14.58 2.58
N VAL A 200 -4.27 13.81 3.45
CA VAL A 200 -5.74 13.88 3.58
C VAL A 200 -6.20 15.27 4.00
N SER A 201 -5.47 15.97 4.86
CA SER A 201 -5.83 17.33 5.30
C SER A 201 -5.77 18.39 4.20
N HIS A 202 -5.12 18.09 3.06
CA HIS A 202 -5.01 19.00 1.92
C HIS A 202 -5.94 18.60 0.74
N LEU A 203 -6.78 17.58 0.91
CA LEU A 203 -7.77 17.22 -0.11
C LEU A 203 -8.88 18.29 -0.17
N SER A 204 -9.36 18.58 -1.38
CA SER A 204 -10.50 19.48 -1.56
C SER A 204 -11.77 18.86 -0.97
N ALA A 205 -12.68 19.68 -0.43
CA ALA A 205 -13.90 19.21 0.25
C ALA A 205 -14.81 18.32 -0.62
N GLY A 206 -14.70 18.43 -1.96
CA GLY A 206 -15.44 17.60 -2.90
C GLY A 206 -14.74 16.29 -3.29
N THR A 207 -13.52 16.07 -2.83
CA THR A 207 -12.78 14.81 -3.06
C THR A 207 -13.22 13.76 -2.06
N LEU A 208 -13.51 12.54 -2.54
CA LEU A 208 -13.76 11.39 -1.67
C LEU A 208 -12.46 10.66 -1.37
N PHE A 209 -12.32 10.14 -0.16
CA PHE A 209 -11.17 9.34 0.21
C PHE A 209 -11.53 8.23 1.20
N ASN A 210 -10.69 7.20 1.25
CA ASN A 210 -10.68 6.24 2.35
C ASN A 210 -9.23 5.81 2.65
N VAL A 211 -9.01 5.36 3.88
CA VAL A 211 -7.72 4.83 4.33
C VAL A 211 -7.96 3.45 4.93
N GLY A 212 -7.15 2.48 4.54
CA GLY A 212 -7.16 1.14 5.09
C GLY A 212 -5.78 0.73 5.56
N PHE A 213 -5.72 0.05 6.70
CA PHE A 213 -4.52 -0.65 7.14
C PHE A 213 -4.72 -2.15 6.99
N TYR A 214 -3.70 -2.85 6.53
CA TYR A 214 -3.75 -4.31 6.42
C TYR A 214 -2.61 -4.99 7.13
N ASN A 215 -2.82 -6.22 7.56
CA ASN A 215 -1.79 -7.05 8.17
C ASN A 215 -2.10 -8.51 7.81
N ASN A 216 -1.28 -9.09 6.93
CA ASN A 216 -1.43 -10.46 6.45
C ASN A 216 -2.83 -10.76 5.87
N GLY A 217 -3.26 -9.95 4.90
CA GLY A 217 -4.54 -10.07 4.21
C GLY A 217 -5.78 -9.71 5.05
N LYS A 218 -5.62 -9.36 6.33
CA LYS A 218 -6.70 -8.76 7.13
C LYS A 218 -6.65 -7.26 6.98
N VAL A 219 -7.78 -6.63 6.70
CA VAL A 219 -7.92 -5.20 6.44
C VAL A 219 -8.81 -4.57 7.50
N ALA A 220 -8.45 -3.39 7.97
CA ALA A 220 -9.34 -2.47 8.65
C ALA A 220 -9.45 -1.20 7.81
N LEU A 221 -10.65 -0.87 7.35
CA LEU A 221 -10.94 0.38 6.67
C LEU A 221 -11.38 1.43 7.68
N PHE A 222 -10.96 2.67 7.50
CA PHE A 222 -11.40 3.81 8.31
C PHE A 222 -12.91 4.00 8.19
N LYS A 223 -13.43 3.96 6.96
CA LYS A 223 -14.88 3.94 6.67
C LYS A 223 -15.23 2.75 5.76
N PRO A 224 -16.49 2.29 5.73
CA PRO A 224 -16.91 1.19 4.84
C PRO A 224 -16.77 1.50 3.35
N GLN A 225 -16.84 2.79 2.97
CA GLN A 225 -16.73 3.33 1.62
C GLN A 225 -16.02 4.70 1.68
N PRO A 226 -15.50 5.22 0.55
CA PRO A 226 -14.95 6.57 0.48
C PRO A 226 -15.92 7.65 0.96
N VAL A 227 -15.40 8.62 1.71
CA VAL A 227 -16.15 9.75 2.29
C VAL A 227 -15.53 11.07 1.86
N SER A 228 -16.32 12.15 1.86
CA SER A 228 -15.82 13.48 1.51
C SER A 228 -14.74 13.95 2.47
N ALA A 229 -13.71 14.59 1.92
CA ALA A 229 -12.70 15.28 2.71
C ALA A 229 -13.31 16.48 3.45
N GLY A 230 -12.76 16.76 4.62
CA GLY A 230 -13.22 17.81 5.53
C GLY A 230 -12.46 17.76 6.83
N VAL A 231 -12.50 18.85 7.60
CA VAL A 231 -11.72 19.00 8.83
C VAL A 231 -12.13 17.94 9.86
N GLU A 232 -13.42 17.71 10.03
CA GLU A 232 -13.97 16.79 11.02
C GLU A 232 -13.58 15.33 10.74
N VAL A 233 -13.70 14.91 9.48
CA VAL A 233 -13.35 13.55 9.05
C VAL A 233 -11.83 13.34 9.10
N THR A 234 -11.06 14.38 8.81
CA THR A 234 -9.59 14.35 8.92
C THR A 234 -9.16 14.20 10.38
N ASP A 235 -9.77 14.93 11.31
CA ASP A 235 -9.51 14.79 12.74
C ASP A 235 -9.86 13.39 13.26
N GLU A 236 -10.97 12.82 12.78
CA GLU A 236 -11.36 11.45 13.10
C GLU A 236 -10.32 10.45 12.57
N LEU A 237 -9.83 10.64 11.34
CA LEU A 237 -8.76 9.81 10.77
C LEU A 237 -7.49 9.91 11.61
N VAL A 238 -7.05 11.11 11.99
CA VAL A 238 -5.84 11.31 12.82
C VAL A 238 -5.95 10.53 14.13
N ARG A 239 -7.10 10.60 14.81
CA ARG A 239 -7.36 9.85 16.05
C ARG A 239 -7.35 8.34 15.82
N TRP A 240 -7.92 7.87 14.72
CA TRP A 240 -7.97 6.44 14.36
C TRP A 240 -6.59 5.87 14.00
N VAL A 241 -5.76 6.64 13.29
CA VAL A 241 -4.42 6.26 12.84
C VAL A 241 -3.38 6.33 13.97
N SER A 242 -3.56 7.27 14.91
CA SER A 242 -2.62 7.52 16.02
C SER A 242 -2.15 6.27 16.75
N PRO A 243 -3.02 5.36 17.25
CA PRO A 243 -2.59 4.21 18.04
C PRO A 243 -1.91 3.08 17.23
N ILE A 244 -1.97 3.09 15.89
CA ILE A 244 -1.46 1.99 15.06
C ILE A 244 0.07 1.97 15.09
N ASN A 245 0.67 0.84 15.46
CA ASN A 245 2.12 0.62 15.47
C ASN A 245 2.91 1.74 16.19
N THR A 246 2.45 2.18 17.35
CA THR A 246 3.18 3.12 18.23
C THR A 246 3.92 2.43 19.36
N ASP A 247 3.39 1.30 19.82
CA ASP A 247 3.92 0.53 20.93
C ASP A 247 4.49 -0.81 20.41
N PRO A 248 5.79 -1.09 20.63
CA PRO A 248 6.41 -2.35 20.19
C PRO A 248 5.79 -3.60 20.82
N SER A 249 5.03 -3.46 21.91
CA SER A 249 4.28 -4.56 22.54
C SER A 249 2.90 -4.81 21.89
N LYS A 250 2.38 -3.84 21.13
CA LYS A 250 1.07 -3.88 20.48
C LYS A 250 1.20 -3.49 19.00
N LEU A 251 1.75 -4.43 18.23
CA LEU A 251 1.97 -4.27 16.79
C LEU A 251 0.78 -4.77 15.96
N GLY A 252 0.61 -4.17 14.80
CA GLY A 252 -0.47 -4.40 13.87
C GLY A 252 -1.66 -3.47 14.06
N ILE A 253 -2.77 -3.85 13.45
CA ILE A 253 -4.02 -3.10 13.45
C ILE A 253 -5.08 -3.91 14.22
N ALA A 254 -5.69 -3.28 15.23
CA ALA A 254 -6.81 -3.88 15.96
C ALA A 254 -8.08 -3.89 15.10
N GLY A 255 -8.91 -4.92 15.24
CA GLY A 255 -10.19 -5.02 14.52
C GLY A 255 -10.09 -5.37 13.03
N ALA A 256 -8.89 -5.60 12.49
CA ALA A 256 -8.73 -6.00 11.09
C ALA A 256 -9.30 -7.41 10.83
N SER A 257 -10.03 -7.54 9.72
CA SER A 257 -10.69 -8.77 9.32
C SER A 257 -10.53 -9.03 7.83
N LYS A 258 -10.82 -10.25 7.38
CA LYS A 258 -10.85 -10.55 5.94
C LYS A 258 -12.16 -10.02 5.38
N LEU A 259 -12.08 -9.02 4.51
CA LEU A 259 -13.23 -8.44 3.83
C LEU A 259 -13.77 -9.41 2.77
N PRO A 260 -15.10 -9.49 2.61
CA PRO A 260 -15.69 -10.33 1.58
C PRO A 260 -15.43 -9.73 0.20
N LEU A 261 -14.96 -10.56 -0.72
CA LEU A 261 -14.88 -10.24 -2.15
C LEU A 261 -16.25 -10.47 -2.79
N ARG A 262 -16.75 -9.52 -3.58
CA ARG A 262 -18.11 -9.56 -4.14
C ARG A 262 -18.12 -9.87 -5.63
N ALA A 263 -17.20 -9.32 -6.39
CA ALA A 263 -17.18 -9.45 -7.84
C ALA A 263 -16.54 -10.77 -8.30
N LEU A 264 -17.10 -11.34 -9.37
CA LEU A 264 -16.66 -12.59 -10.02
C LEU A 264 -16.52 -13.79 -9.06
N PRO A 265 -17.55 -14.10 -8.22
CA PRO A 265 -17.44 -15.14 -7.20
C PRO A 265 -17.15 -16.53 -7.77
N GLU A 266 -17.64 -16.83 -8.97
CA GLU A 266 -17.46 -18.14 -9.63
C GLU A 266 -16.10 -18.30 -10.31
N HIS A 267 -15.30 -17.23 -10.42
CA HIS A 267 -14.02 -17.29 -11.12
C HIS A 267 -12.95 -18.06 -10.28
N PRO A 268 -12.13 -18.95 -10.88
CA PRO A 268 -11.12 -19.71 -10.15
C PRO A 268 -10.12 -18.84 -9.37
N ALA A 269 -9.75 -17.68 -9.91
CA ALA A 269 -8.88 -16.72 -9.23
C ALA A 269 -9.53 -16.16 -7.96
N HIS A 270 -10.83 -15.83 -8.00
CA HIS A 270 -11.60 -15.37 -6.84
C HIS A 270 -11.55 -16.41 -5.70
N GLN A 271 -11.78 -17.67 -6.05
CA GLN A 271 -11.72 -18.77 -5.08
C GLN A 271 -10.31 -18.99 -4.52
N SER A 272 -9.28 -18.78 -5.34
CA SER A 272 -7.87 -18.85 -4.93
C SER A 272 -7.47 -17.75 -3.93
N MET A 273 -8.04 -16.54 -4.06
CA MET A 273 -7.80 -15.43 -3.13
C MET A 273 -8.51 -15.59 -1.78
N LYS A 274 -9.62 -16.34 -1.74
CA LYS A 274 -10.31 -16.70 -0.48
C LYS A 274 -9.47 -17.60 0.43
N GLY A 275 -8.50 -18.33 -0.13
CA GLY A 275 -7.63 -19.25 0.61
C GLY A 275 -6.47 -18.58 1.32
N TYR A 276 -5.25 -19.01 0.98
CA TYR A 276 -4.00 -18.64 1.64
C TYR A 276 -3.73 -17.13 1.52
N SER A 277 -3.69 -16.41 2.64
CA SER A 277 -3.59 -14.93 2.66
C SER A 277 -2.33 -14.37 3.34
N TRP A 278 -1.35 -15.23 3.61
CA TRP A 278 -0.12 -14.84 4.30
C TRP A 278 1.02 -14.67 3.28
N GLY A 279 1.22 -13.44 2.79
CA GLY A 279 2.33 -13.07 1.92
C GLY A 279 2.23 -13.55 0.46
N GLY A 280 2.85 -12.79 -0.44
CA GLY A 280 3.03 -13.14 -1.85
C GLY A 280 1.80 -12.90 -2.73
N GLY A 281 1.67 -13.67 -3.81
CA GLY A 281 0.72 -13.38 -4.88
C GLY A 281 -0.74 -13.36 -4.46
N SER A 282 -1.15 -14.28 -3.58
CA SER A 282 -2.54 -14.38 -3.15
C SER A 282 -2.96 -13.18 -2.28
N GLU A 283 -2.08 -12.66 -1.44
CA GLU A 283 -2.35 -11.45 -0.65
C GLU A 283 -2.43 -10.21 -1.55
N ASN A 284 -1.45 -10.04 -2.45
CA ASN A 284 -1.46 -8.92 -3.40
C ASN A 284 -2.74 -8.93 -4.23
N ALA A 285 -3.10 -10.06 -4.85
CA ALA A 285 -4.31 -10.17 -5.64
C ALA A 285 -5.58 -9.89 -4.79
N TYR A 286 -5.67 -10.45 -3.58
CA TYR A 286 -6.80 -10.20 -2.69
C TYR A 286 -6.93 -8.70 -2.36
N LEU A 287 -5.83 -8.03 -2.00
CA LEU A 287 -5.83 -6.61 -1.67
C LEU A 287 -6.14 -5.74 -2.90
N THR A 288 -5.67 -6.11 -4.09
CA THR A 288 -6.03 -5.45 -5.35
C THR A 288 -7.53 -5.50 -5.57
N GLN A 289 -8.19 -6.66 -5.42
CA GLN A 289 -9.63 -6.75 -5.59
C GLN A 289 -10.39 -5.95 -4.52
N VAL A 290 -9.96 -6.02 -3.25
CA VAL A 290 -10.54 -5.19 -2.18
C VAL A 290 -10.51 -3.71 -2.57
N ALA A 291 -9.39 -3.24 -3.13
CA ALA A 291 -9.24 -1.86 -3.57
C ALA A 291 -10.18 -1.50 -4.73
N LEU A 292 -10.25 -2.36 -5.76
CA LEU A 292 -11.13 -2.15 -6.92
C LEU A 292 -12.61 -2.15 -6.53
N GLU A 293 -13.02 -2.91 -5.51
CA GLU A 293 -14.40 -2.93 -5.02
C GLU A 293 -14.79 -1.69 -4.19
N GLN A 294 -13.83 -0.84 -3.79
CA GLN A 294 -14.12 0.43 -3.11
C GLN A 294 -14.65 1.52 -4.05
N SER A 295 -14.75 1.25 -5.36
CA SER A 295 -15.19 2.23 -6.35
C SER A 295 -14.43 3.55 -6.21
N VAL A 296 -13.11 3.48 -6.33
CA VAL A 296 -12.21 4.64 -6.37
C VAL A 296 -11.60 4.83 -7.75
N ASP A 297 -10.90 5.94 -7.96
CA ASP A 297 -10.21 6.33 -9.20
C ASP A 297 -8.68 6.19 -9.08
N ALA A 298 -8.15 6.30 -7.86
CA ALA A 298 -6.73 6.14 -7.59
C ALA A 298 -6.52 5.36 -6.29
N VAL A 299 -5.69 4.32 -6.37
CA VAL A 299 -5.29 3.46 -5.26
C VAL A 299 -3.80 3.67 -5.00
N PHE A 300 -3.42 3.73 -3.74
CA PHE A 300 -2.02 3.73 -3.30
C PHE A 300 -1.77 2.60 -2.31
N PHE A 301 -0.94 1.65 -2.70
CA PHE A 301 -0.38 0.65 -1.79
C PHE A 301 0.92 1.19 -1.18
N ILE A 302 0.98 1.32 0.14
CA ILE A 302 2.19 1.68 0.87
C ILE A 302 2.62 0.47 1.67
N THR A 303 3.68 -0.21 1.23
CA THR A 303 3.93 -1.59 1.67
C THR A 303 5.40 -1.96 1.75
N GLY A 304 5.71 -2.91 2.63
CA GLY A 304 7.06 -3.44 2.81
C GLY A 304 7.45 -4.44 1.72
N SER A 305 6.44 -5.04 1.06
CA SER A 305 6.61 -6.10 0.08
C SER A 305 5.49 -6.06 -0.95
N HIS A 306 5.86 -5.90 -2.22
CA HIS A 306 4.92 -6.00 -3.34
C HIS A 306 5.59 -6.65 -4.54
N GLY A 307 5.18 -7.86 -4.89
CA GLY A 307 5.79 -8.67 -5.96
C GLY A 307 5.26 -8.39 -7.36
N GLY A 308 4.30 -7.46 -7.50
CA GLY A 308 3.52 -7.30 -8.72
C GLY A 308 2.57 -8.48 -8.93
N PHE A 309 2.24 -8.80 -10.18
CA PHE A 309 1.50 -10.02 -10.46
C PHE A 309 2.36 -11.24 -10.20
N GLN A 310 1.84 -12.15 -9.38
CA GLN A 310 2.49 -13.40 -9.03
C GLN A 310 1.48 -14.53 -9.16
N ARG A 311 1.97 -15.75 -9.31
CA ARG A 311 1.14 -16.95 -9.24
C ARG A 311 0.40 -17.01 -7.89
N ILE A 312 -0.85 -17.46 -7.91
CA ILE A 312 -1.68 -17.59 -6.70
C ILE A 312 -1.99 -19.06 -6.44
N ALA A 313 -1.95 -19.47 -5.17
CA ALA A 313 -2.20 -20.86 -4.79
C ALA A 313 -3.68 -21.20 -5.00
N LYS A 314 -3.95 -22.29 -5.73
CA LYS A 314 -5.31 -22.80 -5.91
C LYS A 314 -5.78 -23.50 -4.63
N PRO A 315 -7.10 -23.51 -4.37
CA PRO A 315 -7.67 -24.41 -3.37
C PRO A 315 -7.33 -25.85 -3.73
N HIS A 316 -6.96 -26.65 -2.74
CA HIS A 316 -6.68 -28.07 -2.95
C HIS A 316 -7.94 -28.83 -3.37
N THR A 317 -7.80 -29.64 -4.40
CA THR A 317 -8.82 -30.56 -4.89
C THR A 317 -9.13 -31.66 -3.85
N PRO A 318 -10.31 -32.29 -3.91
CA PRO A 318 -10.63 -33.44 -3.04
C PRO A 318 -9.60 -34.58 -3.14
N GLU A 319 -9.07 -34.84 -4.34
CA GLU A 319 -8.07 -35.88 -4.56
C GLU A 319 -6.72 -35.56 -3.91
N GLU A 320 -6.24 -34.32 -4.03
CA GLU A 320 -5.02 -33.86 -3.35
C GLU A 320 -5.17 -33.96 -1.83
N LYS A 321 -6.33 -33.56 -1.30
CA LYS A 321 -6.65 -33.70 0.12
C LYS A 321 -6.65 -35.17 0.57
N ALA A 322 -7.22 -36.07 -0.24
CA ALA A 322 -7.23 -37.51 0.07
C ALA A 322 -5.83 -38.13 0.03
N LYS A 323 -4.99 -37.75 -0.94
CA LYS A 323 -3.57 -38.16 -1.00
C LYS A 323 -2.81 -37.64 0.22
N TRP A 324 -3.00 -36.37 0.57
CA TRP A 324 -2.38 -35.77 1.74
C TRP A 324 -2.83 -36.44 3.05
N ALA A 325 -4.11 -36.80 3.17
CA ALA A 325 -4.62 -37.52 4.32
C ALA A 325 -3.87 -38.84 4.56
N LYS A 326 -3.55 -39.59 3.51
CA LYS A 326 -2.73 -40.82 3.60
C LYS A 326 -1.32 -40.52 4.11
N VAL A 327 -0.69 -39.45 3.64
CA VAL A 327 0.64 -39.01 4.13
C VAL A 327 0.57 -38.69 5.62
N THR A 328 -0.43 -37.90 6.04
CA THR A 328 -0.59 -37.50 7.45
C THR A 328 -0.97 -38.65 8.39
N ALA A 329 -1.59 -39.70 7.87
CA ALA A 329 -1.94 -40.90 8.63
C ALA A 329 -0.73 -41.83 8.88
N SER A 330 0.38 -41.65 8.16
CA SER A 330 1.57 -42.48 8.34
C SER A 330 2.21 -42.25 9.71
N LYS A 331 2.70 -43.34 10.34
CA LYS A 331 3.42 -43.27 11.63
C LYS A 331 4.66 -42.38 11.55
N GLU A 332 5.36 -42.39 10.41
CA GLU A 332 6.54 -41.56 10.18
C GLU A 332 6.19 -40.06 10.22
N HIS A 333 5.15 -39.64 9.48
CA HIS A 333 4.72 -38.25 9.48
C HIS A 333 4.29 -37.81 10.89
N GLN A 334 3.52 -38.65 11.59
CA GLN A 334 3.11 -38.38 12.97
C GLN A 334 4.31 -38.25 13.90
N ALA A 335 5.32 -39.12 13.81
CA ALA A 335 6.53 -39.04 14.61
C ALA A 335 7.31 -37.73 14.36
N ILE A 336 7.47 -37.32 13.09
CA ILE A 336 8.12 -36.05 12.74
C ILE A 336 7.34 -34.86 13.32
N VAL A 337 6.01 -34.84 13.16
CA VAL A 337 5.16 -33.77 13.69
C VAL A 337 5.23 -33.70 15.21
N GLN A 338 5.19 -34.82 15.92
CA GLN A 338 5.28 -34.83 17.38
C GLN A 338 6.65 -34.38 17.88
N ALA A 339 7.73 -34.88 17.28
CA ALA A 339 9.09 -34.43 17.61
C ALA A 339 9.23 -32.92 17.39
N ARG A 340 8.73 -32.42 16.24
CA ARG A 340 8.73 -31.01 15.91
C ARG A 340 7.95 -30.17 16.92
N LYS A 341 6.76 -30.63 17.31
CA LYS A 341 5.88 -29.94 18.27
C LYS A 341 6.53 -29.86 19.66
N ALA A 342 7.17 -30.94 20.10
CA ALA A 342 7.93 -30.94 21.36
C ALA A 342 9.09 -29.94 21.32
N GLU A 343 9.86 -29.91 20.23
CA GLU A 343 10.96 -28.94 20.07
C GLU A 343 10.44 -27.50 20.01
N GLN A 344 9.28 -27.24 19.38
CA GLN A 344 8.70 -25.90 19.31
C GLN A 344 8.46 -25.27 20.68
N VAL A 345 8.09 -26.05 21.70
CA VAL A 345 7.89 -25.52 23.07
C VAL A 345 9.21 -25.01 23.64
N VAL A 346 10.26 -25.83 23.56
CA VAL A 346 11.61 -25.46 24.02
C VAL A 346 12.18 -24.30 23.20
N MET A 347 11.97 -24.32 21.88
CA MET A 347 12.46 -23.29 20.97
C MET A 347 11.81 -21.93 21.25
N LYS A 348 10.50 -21.89 21.56
CA LYS A 348 9.81 -20.66 21.96
C LYS A 348 10.45 -20.04 23.21
N GLN A 349 10.82 -20.86 24.20
CA GLN A 349 11.53 -20.39 25.40
C GLN A 349 12.92 -19.84 25.04
N LYS A 350 13.70 -20.57 24.22
CA LYS A 350 15.02 -20.11 23.76
C LYS A 350 14.95 -18.78 23.00
N VAL A 351 13.97 -18.63 22.10
CA VAL A 351 13.70 -17.40 21.37
C VAL A 351 13.37 -16.27 22.34
N ALA A 352 12.46 -16.49 23.29
CA ALA A 352 12.08 -15.48 24.27
C ALA A 352 13.27 -15.03 25.13
N SER A 353 14.09 -15.97 25.64
CA SER A 353 15.28 -15.64 26.43
C SER A 353 16.33 -14.87 25.62
N LYS A 354 16.64 -15.30 24.39
CA LYS A 354 17.59 -14.59 23.53
C LYS A 354 17.09 -13.20 23.15
N LEU A 355 15.80 -13.07 22.84
CA LEU A 355 15.19 -11.78 22.50
C LEU A 355 15.19 -10.84 23.72
N ALA A 356 14.91 -11.35 24.92
CA ALA A 356 14.99 -10.57 26.16
C ALA A 356 16.43 -10.07 26.44
N GLN A 357 17.44 -10.94 26.26
CA GLN A 357 18.84 -10.55 26.40
C GLN A 357 19.24 -9.48 25.37
N LEU A 358 18.85 -9.67 24.11
CA LEU A 358 19.09 -8.69 23.05
C LEU A 358 18.42 -7.36 23.37
N ASN A 359 17.17 -7.38 23.82
CA ASN A 359 16.43 -6.17 24.17
C ASN A 359 17.02 -5.47 25.40
N LYS A 360 17.56 -6.19 26.39
CA LYS A 360 18.31 -5.59 27.50
C LYS A 360 19.57 -4.87 27.02
N GLN A 361 20.32 -5.47 26.10
CA GLN A 361 21.49 -4.84 25.49
C GLN A 361 21.12 -3.61 24.66
N ARG A 362 19.99 -3.65 23.95
CA ARG A 362 19.47 -2.51 23.17
C ARG A 362 19.01 -1.38 24.07
N ALA A 363 18.27 -1.68 25.14
CA ALA A 363 17.84 -0.70 26.13
C ALA A 363 19.04 0.02 26.77
N ALA A 364 20.11 -0.71 27.09
CA ALA A 364 21.36 -0.13 27.59
C ALA A 364 22.04 0.84 26.59
N LYS A 365 21.69 0.76 25.31
CA LYS A 365 22.16 1.65 24.23
C LYS A 365 21.11 2.70 23.84
N GLY A 366 20.01 2.82 24.58
CA GLY A 366 18.89 3.72 24.22
C GLY A 366 18.14 3.30 22.95
N LEU A 367 18.31 2.07 22.48
CA LEU A 367 17.65 1.56 21.28
C LEU A 367 16.29 0.91 21.62
N PRO A 368 15.27 1.06 20.76
CA PRO A 368 13.97 0.42 20.95
C PRO A 368 14.09 -1.12 20.91
N PRO A 369 13.11 -1.87 21.45
CA PRO A 369 13.10 -3.33 21.33
C PRO A 369 13.22 -3.82 19.88
N LYS A 370 13.90 -4.95 19.68
CA LYS A 370 14.05 -5.56 18.36
C LYS A 370 12.70 -6.09 17.86
N ILE A 371 12.30 -5.64 16.68
CA ILE A 371 11.14 -6.18 15.97
C ILE A 371 11.62 -7.22 14.96
N ILE A 372 10.96 -8.38 14.96
CA ILE A 372 11.23 -9.51 14.07
C ILE A 372 9.94 -9.81 13.30
N HIS A 373 10.01 -9.76 11.98
CA HIS A 373 8.90 -10.13 11.08
C HIS A 373 8.96 -11.61 10.67
N GLY A 374 10.16 -12.12 10.37
CA GLY A 374 10.38 -13.44 9.79
C GLY A 374 10.60 -14.56 10.81
N ASP A 375 11.45 -15.51 10.43
CA ASP A 375 11.81 -16.65 11.28
C ASP A 375 12.74 -16.21 12.41
N ALA A 376 12.14 -15.90 13.56
CA ALA A 376 12.86 -15.53 14.78
C ALA A 376 13.92 -16.55 15.22
N VAL A 377 13.77 -17.83 14.86
CA VAL A 377 14.78 -18.85 15.18
C VAL A 377 16.06 -18.56 14.40
N SER A 378 15.96 -18.46 13.07
CA SER A 378 17.11 -18.16 12.21
C SER A 378 17.71 -16.78 12.49
N GLU A 379 16.87 -15.75 12.67
CA GLU A 379 17.34 -14.38 12.94
C GLU A 379 18.12 -14.26 14.27
N LEU A 380 17.77 -15.07 15.28
CA LEU A 380 18.49 -15.12 16.56
C LEU A 380 19.66 -16.13 16.56
N GLY A 381 20.02 -16.66 15.38
CA GLY A 381 21.08 -17.65 15.20
C GLY A 381 20.80 -18.98 15.91
N LEU A 382 19.53 -19.28 16.18
CA LEU A 382 19.08 -20.57 16.70
C LEU A 382 18.86 -21.53 15.53
N LYS A 383 18.91 -22.83 15.81
CA LYS A 383 18.72 -23.87 14.79
C LYS A 383 17.78 -24.94 15.33
N TRP A 384 16.91 -25.40 14.45
CA TRP A 384 16.09 -26.56 14.69
C TRP A 384 16.91 -27.84 14.56
N THR A 385 16.70 -28.79 15.46
CA THR A 385 17.33 -30.12 15.41
C THR A 385 16.42 -31.18 14.80
N THR A 386 15.10 -30.97 14.89
CA THR A 386 14.11 -31.86 14.26
C THR A 386 13.90 -31.53 12.79
N LYS A 387 13.53 -32.55 12.00
CA LYS A 387 13.12 -32.37 10.61
C LYS A 387 11.84 -31.53 10.53
N ALA A 388 11.76 -30.65 9.54
CA ALA A 388 10.52 -29.95 9.24
C ALA A 388 9.48 -30.96 8.74
N PRO A 389 8.23 -30.93 9.24
CA PRO A 389 7.18 -31.79 8.74
C PRO A 389 6.93 -31.46 7.26
N PRO A 390 6.77 -32.47 6.39
CA PRO A 390 6.34 -32.24 5.02
C PRO A 390 5.06 -31.39 5.00
N ARG A 391 4.92 -30.54 3.99
CA ARG A 391 3.70 -29.76 3.75
C ARG A 391 3.10 -30.18 2.43
N MET A 392 1.78 -30.12 2.32
CA MET A 392 1.12 -30.29 1.03
C MET A 392 1.57 -29.18 0.08
N THR A 393 2.03 -29.55 -1.10
CA THR A 393 2.44 -28.59 -2.13
C THR A 393 1.19 -28.00 -2.79
N PRO A 394 1.04 -26.68 -2.85
CA PRO A 394 -0.06 -26.06 -3.58
C PRO A 394 0.17 -26.17 -5.08
N SER A 395 -0.93 -26.39 -5.82
CA SER A 395 -0.99 -26.07 -7.24
C SER A 395 -1.24 -24.56 -7.41
N PHE A 396 -0.82 -24.00 -8.55
CA PHE A 396 -0.82 -22.55 -8.77
C PHE A 396 -1.61 -22.17 -10.01
N LEU A 397 -2.36 -21.08 -9.90
CA LEU A 397 -2.85 -20.32 -11.05
C LEU A 397 -1.71 -19.44 -11.54
N GLU A 398 -1.44 -19.48 -12.84
CA GLU A 398 -0.28 -18.80 -13.42
C GLU A 398 -0.53 -17.30 -13.55
N VAL A 399 0.55 -16.52 -13.66
CA VAL A 399 0.51 -15.05 -13.71
C VAL A 399 -0.40 -14.54 -14.84
N GLY A 400 -0.39 -15.20 -16.00
CA GLY A 400 -1.24 -14.83 -17.13
C GLY A 400 -2.73 -14.93 -16.82
N ASP A 401 -3.15 -16.01 -16.14
CA ASP A 401 -4.55 -16.20 -15.74
C ASP A 401 -4.97 -15.17 -14.68
N VAL A 402 -4.06 -14.81 -13.77
CA VAL A 402 -4.30 -13.75 -12.78
C VAL A 402 -4.51 -12.39 -13.47
N LYS A 403 -3.70 -12.06 -14.47
CA LYS A 403 -3.88 -10.83 -15.27
C LYS A 403 -5.21 -10.83 -16.02
N LYS A 404 -5.57 -11.95 -16.65
CA LYS A 404 -6.85 -12.10 -17.36
C LYS A 404 -8.02 -11.85 -16.41
N TYR A 405 -7.96 -12.44 -15.22
CA TYR A 405 -8.95 -12.19 -14.18
C TYR A 405 -9.07 -10.70 -13.82
N PHE A 406 -7.97 -9.99 -13.59
CA PHE A 406 -8.03 -8.57 -13.25
C PHE A 406 -8.52 -7.70 -14.42
N LYS A 407 -8.33 -8.13 -15.66
CA LYS A 407 -8.90 -7.46 -16.84
C LYS A 407 -10.42 -7.58 -16.84
N GLU A 408 -10.94 -8.80 -16.65
CA GLU A 408 -12.38 -9.05 -16.54
C GLU A 408 -12.99 -8.32 -15.32
N LEU A 409 -12.28 -8.32 -14.20
CA LEU A 409 -12.71 -7.62 -12.99
C LEU A 409 -12.80 -6.11 -13.21
N SER A 410 -11.79 -5.50 -13.85
CA SER A 410 -11.83 -4.09 -14.20
C SER A 410 -12.96 -3.76 -15.17
N ALA A 411 -13.23 -4.62 -16.16
CA ALA A 411 -14.36 -4.42 -17.07
C ALA A 411 -15.71 -4.41 -16.31
N VAL A 412 -15.99 -5.46 -15.55
CA VAL A 412 -17.26 -5.63 -14.80
C VAL A 412 -17.46 -4.55 -13.75
N LEU A 413 -16.38 -4.22 -13.03
CA LEU A 413 -16.45 -3.19 -12.00
C LEU A 413 -16.49 -1.81 -12.61
N TYR A 414 -15.79 -1.50 -13.71
CA TYR A 414 -15.54 -0.14 -14.21
C TYR A 414 -16.07 0.12 -15.62
N GLU A 415 -15.52 -0.55 -16.62
CA GLU A 415 -15.66 -0.22 -18.05
C GLU A 415 -17.07 -0.49 -18.58
N ASP A 416 -17.67 -1.62 -18.18
CA ASP A 416 -19.04 -2.02 -18.58
C ASP A 416 -20.11 -1.06 -18.05
N ARG A 417 -19.74 -0.21 -17.09
CA ARG A 417 -20.59 0.82 -16.50
C ARG A 417 -20.27 2.23 -17.02
N GLY A 418 -19.50 2.33 -18.10
CA GLY A 418 -19.08 3.60 -18.72
C GLY A 418 -18.01 4.37 -17.93
N GLY A 419 -17.37 3.74 -16.95
CA GLY A 419 -16.29 4.35 -16.16
C GLY A 419 -14.90 3.90 -16.62
N GLN A 420 -13.86 4.50 -16.05
CA GLN A 420 -12.47 4.08 -16.24
C GLN A 420 -11.99 3.28 -15.03
N ALA A 421 -11.17 2.24 -15.27
CA ALA A 421 -10.49 1.51 -14.21
C ALA A 421 -9.52 2.44 -13.45
N PRO A 422 -9.36 2.27 -12.13
CA PRO A 422 -8.54 3.17 -11.33
C PRO A 422 -7.05 3.01 -11.61
N SER A 423 -6.32 4.09 -11.38
CA SER A 423 -4.87 4.01 -11.29
C SER A 423 -4.46 3.24 -10.02
N VAL A 424 -3.57 2.24 -10.15
CA VAL A 424 -3.03 1.52 -8.98
C VAL A 424 -1.55 1.81 -8.83
N ASN A 425 -1.24 2.58 -7.79
CA ASN A 425 0.10 3.04 -7.46
C ASN A 425 0.70 2.23 -6.31
N VAL A 426 2.03 2.03 -6.33
CA VAL A 426 2.74 1.28 -5.27
C VAL A 426 3.94 2.07 -4.76
N VAL A 427 3.93 2.38 -3.47
CA VAL A 427 5.08 2.85 -2.71
C VAL A 427 5.68 1.67 -1.97
N LEU A 428 6.81 1.17 -2.47
CA LEU A 428 7.51 0.02 -1.91
C LEU A 428 8.59 0.50 -0.94
N PHE A 429 8.43 0.17 0.34
CA PHE A 429 9.35 0.55 1.40
C PHE A 429 10.32 -0.57 1.74
N LEU A 430 11.59 -0.37 1.40
CA LEU A 430 12.67 -1.32 1.59
C LEU A 430 13.66 -0.82 2.64
N ALA A 431 14.48 -1.72 3.16
CA ALA A 431 15.63 -1.29 3.95
C ALA A 431 16.66 -0.56 3.07
N GLY A 432 17.53 0.24 3.71
CA GLY A 432 18.57 1.01 3.03
C GLY A 432 19.46 0.16 2.12
N ASP A 433 19.84 -1.02 2.60
CA ASP A 433 20.75 -1.98 1.95
C ASP A 433 20.03 -3.10 1.19
N GLU A 434 18.69 -3.14 1.23
CA GLU A 434 17.92 -4.24 0.70
C GLU A 434 17.84 -4.21 -0.83
N LYS A 435 18.52 -5.16 -1.48
CA LYS A 435 18.45 -5.31 -2.94
C LYS A 435 17.16 -6.02 -3.34
N LEU A 436 16.49 -5.47 -4.34
CA LEU A 436 15.41 -6.19 -5.02
C LEU A 436 15.99 -7.43 -5.71
N LYS A 437 15.23 -8.52 -5.70
CA LYS A 437 15.59 -9.71 -6.46
C LYS A 437 15.55 -9.41 -7.96
N GLU A 438 16.35 -10.12 -8.73
CA GLU A 438 16.32 -10.05 -10.18
C GLU A 438 14.89 -10.30 -10.71
N GLY A 439 14.45 -9.46 -11.65
CA GLY A 439 13.09 -9.52 -12.21
C GLY A 439 11.98 -8.93 -11.34
N HIS A 440 12.21 -8.67 -10.05
CA HIS A 440 11.17 -8.13 -9.15
C HIS A 440 10.70 -6.75 -9.61
N GLU A 441 11.62 -5.84 -9.90
CA GLU A 441 11.28 -4.49 -10.37
C GLU A 441 10.49 -4.52 -11.68
N ALA A 442 10.84 -5.43 -12.60
CA ALA A 442 10.11 -5.61 -13.85
C ALA A 442 8.67 -6.09 -13.60
N SER A 443 8.47 -7.05 -12.68
CA SER A 443 7.14 -7.51 -12.29
C SER A 443 6.31 -6.42 -11.60
N LEU A 444 6.93 -5.59 -10.77
CA LEU A 444 6.26 -4.44 -10.14
C LEU A 444 5.85 -3.41 -11.18
N LYS A 445 6.74 -3.08 -12.13
CA LYS A 445 6.47 -2.15 -13.23
C LYS A 445 5.34 -2.63 -14.13
N ASP A 446 5.34 -3.91 -14.48
CA ASP A 446 4.28 -4.53 -15.26
C ASP A 446 2.92 -4.48 -14.54
N TYR A 447 2.91 -4.73 -13.23
CA TYR A 447 1.70 -4.61 -12.41
C TYR A 447 1.14 -3.18 -12.38
N VAL A 448 1.94 -2.16 -12.08
CA VAL A 448 1.41 -0.78 -12.04
C VAL A 448 1.02 -0.29 -13.43
N ARG A 449 1.75 -0.67 -14.48
CA ARG A 449 1.39 -0.33 -15.87
C ARG A 449 0.05 -0.93 -16.29
N PHE A 450 -0.26 -2.14 -15.85
CA PHE A 450 -1.55 -2.78 -16.13
C PHE A 450 -2.73 -1.93 -15.66
N PHE A 451 -2.57 -1.26 -14.52
CA PHE A 451 -3.57 -0.36 -13.95
C PHE A 451 -3.24 1.12 -14.20
N SER A 452 -2.46 1.48 -15.23
CA SER A 452 -2.13 2.88 -15.54
C SER A 452 -1.56 3.69 -14.34
N GLY A 453 -0.92 3.02 -13.39
CA GLY A 453 -0.34 3.61 -12.19
C GLY A 453 1.18 3.71 -12.26
N LYS A 454 1.75 4.18 -11.14
CA LYS A 454 3.19 4.41 -10.97
C LYS A 454 3.70 3.65 -9.75
N HIS A 455 5.01 3.44 -9.68
CA HIS A 455 5.64 2.93 -8.46
C HIS A 455 6.79 3.82 -8.01
N ARG A 456 7.04 3.81 -6.71
CA ARG A 456 8.21 4.44 -6.09
C ARG A 456 8.81 3.45 -5.10
N VAL A 457 10.12 3.29 -5.15
CA VAL A 457 10.88 2.59 -4.11
C VAL A 457 11.45 3.64 -3.16
N ILE A 458 11.32 3.41 -1.86
CA ILE A 458 11.88 4.25 -0.80
C ILE A 458 12.70 3.35 0.12
N ARG A 459 13.91 3.80 0.50
CA ARG A 459 14.89 3.00 1.22
C ARG A 459 15.24 3.62 2.57
N GLY A 460 14.74 3.00 3.64
CA GLY A 460 15.05 3.36 5.01
C GLY A 460 14.57 4.76 5.44
N LEU A 461 14.97 5.17 6.65
CA LEU A 461 14.46 6.37 7.33
C LEU A 461 14.82 7.67 6.60
N ASN A 462 16.05 7.79 6.09
CA ASN A 462 16.50 9.04 5.49
C ASN A 462 15.74 9.33 4.19
N GLU A 463 15.59 8.33 3.31
CA GLU A 463 14.86 8.54 2.06
C GLU A 463 13.38 8.81 2.34
N ILE A 464 12.75 8.06 3.27
CA ILE A 464 11.33 8.29 3.56
C ILE A 464 11.07 9.68 4.15
N GLN A 465 11.98 10.19 4.98
CA GLN A 465 11.87 11.56 5.50
C GLN A 465 12.08 12.61 4.41
N SER A 466 13.06 12.41 3.52
CA SER A 466 13.32 13.33 2.40
C SER A 466 12.23 13.33 1.33
N ALA A 467 11.55 12.19 1.14
CA ALA A 467 10.51 12.03 0.13
C ALA A 467 9.14 12.55 0.59
N ARG A 468 9.00 12.99 1.85
CA ARG A 468 7.74 13.55 2.36
C ARG A 468 7.36 14.80 1.57
N SER A 469 6.09 14.91 1.23
CA SER A 469 5.59 16.03 0.43
C SER A 469 5.72 17.38 1.14
N ALA A 470 5.79 17.37 2.48
CA ALA A 470 5.97 18.56 3.31
C ALA A 470 7.36 19.20 3.24
N ALA A 471 8.35 18.57 2.59
CA ALA A 471 9.68 19.17 2.43
C ALA A 471 9.77 20.25 1.33
N VAL A 472 8.68 20.49 0.58
CA VAL A 472 8.64 21.45 -0.55
C VAL A 472 7.95 22.77 -0.20
N THR A 473 7.36 22.93 0.98
CA THR A 473 6.91 24.25 1.47
C THR A 473 8.03 24.96 2.22
N VAL A 474 8.94 25.58 1.46
CA VAL A 474 9.69 26.74 1.95
C VAL A 474 8.84 27.96 1.61
N ASN A 475 8.45 28.73 2.62
CA ASN A 475 7.77 30.01 2.44
C ASN A 475 8.59 31.00 1.61
#